data_AF-A0A1E5FXQ5-F1
#
_entry.id   AF-A0A1E5FXQ5-F1
#
_cell.length_a   1.000
_cell.length_b   1.000
_cell.length_c   1.000
_cell.angle_alpha   90.00
_cell.angle_beta   90.00
_cell.angle_gamma   90.00
#
_symmetry.space_group_name_H-M   'P 1'
#
loop_
_entity.id
_entity.type
_entity.pdbx_description
1 polymer ?
#
loop_
_entity_poly.entity_id
_entity_poly.type
_entity_poly.pdbx_seq_one_letter_code
_entity_poly.pdbx_strand_id
1 'polypeptide(L)'
;MKASNRRVHIKSSIAILLALFCVSNTIQADDLSLAWDWQLSAEAVESRESPFNPLASDNRQSLNGLLDLEVGYGNWLGLFAVKANDILSNNPQQQDASFESEFIVRELFWQGGVEMSNSAFGDHYLDVTLGKVRLDWGVGYGYRPLDIIKPYRQNPVGIVAEEGAGVASASLFDMTGEWTLLYSDSSWTSQDVNEFEKQNQQQGFGVRRYNLVGEHEYQWVAYYDDVRHGLLGASLVSVLNLAWEFHGSMVYQRQSLGYSQPDSMLKPVYLEEQGEVYQALAGLTWANDTGHNVVLEYWFDSRAWSNSEWQSAIESAESLSVNPMTASLAGSYAQGYQHANLVQHNIMFHWSLDSTHGWLEDITPTFDVMLSPQDGGFIATQWLNYQALDNGHSSLDLELAARFLGGKSDSAYANLPDSHMILINIKGRF
;
A
#
# COMPACT_ATOMS: atom_id res chain seq x y z
N MET A 1 -32.74 13.51 -33.74
CA MET A 1 -31.40 13.91 -34.21
C MET A 1 -31.18 15.39 -33.92
N LYS A 2 -30.51 15.71 -32.80
CA LYS A 2 -29.93 17.03 -32.55
C LYS A 2 -28.46 16.77 -32.21
N ALA A 3 -27.57 17.18 -33.11
CA ALA A 3 -26.14 17.11 -32.90
C ALA A 3 -25.77 18.13 -31.81
N SER A 4 -25.34 17.64 -30.65
CA SER A 4 -24.71 18.44 -29.61
C SER A 4 -23.24 18.58 -29.97
N ASN A 5 -22.84 19.76 -30.41
CA ASN A 5 -21.44 20.13 -30.57
C ASN A 5 -20.80 20.23 -29.17
N ARG A 6 -20.18 19.15 -28.69
CA ARG A 6 -19.25 19.23 -27.56
C ARG A 6 -17.91 19.75 -28.07
N ARG A 7 -17.61 21.01 -27.74
CA ARG A 7 -16.25 21.55 -27.86
C ARG A 7 -15.39 20.95 -26.77
N VAL A 8 -14.43 20.13 -27.15
CA VAL A 8 -13.36 19.67 -26.27
C VAL A 8 -12.42 20.86 -26.04
N HIS A 9 -12.47 21.44 -24.84
CA HIS A 9 -11.50 22.44 -24.42
C HIS A 9 -10.27 21.72 -23.87
N ILE A 10 -9.28 21.51 -24.72
CA ILE A 10 -7.95 21.07 -24.32
C ILE A 10 -7.30 22.23 -23.56
N LYS A 11 -7.16 22.10 -22.24
CA LYS A 11 -6.44 23.08 -21.40
C LYS A 11 -4.94 22.99 -21.72
N SER A 12 -4.25 24.13 -21.71
CA SER A 12 -2.82 24.27 -22.05
C SER A 12 -1.87 23.42 -21.19
N SER A 13 -2.33 22.84 -20.08
CA SER A 13 -1.56 21.91 -19.24
C SER A 13 -1.28 20.56 -19.93
N ILE A 14 -2.15 20.13 -20.85
CA ILE A 14 -1.96 18.89 -21.63
C ILE A 14 -0.80 19.04 -22.62
N ALA A 15 -0.52 20.27 -23.09
CA ALA A 15 0.61 20.53 -23.98
C ALA A 15 1.97 20.43 -23.28
N ILE A 16 2.03 20.62 -21.96
CA ILE A 16 3.25 20.43 -21.17
C ILE A 16 3.50 18.94 -20.94
N LEU A 17 2.44 18.17 -20.66
CA LEU A 17 2.55 16.71 -20.55
C LEU A 17 3.03 16.11 -21.88
N LEU A 18 2.47 16.53 -23.02
CA LEU A 18 2.90 16.06 -24.35
C LEU A 18 4.31 16.52 -24.76
N ALA A 19 4.79 17.66 -24.26
CA ALA A 19 6.11 18.20 -24.62
C ALA A 19 7.27 17.52 -23.87
N LEU A 20 7.00 16.84 -22.76
CA LEU A 20 7.99 16.06 -22.01
C LEU A 20 8.22 14.64 -22.59
N PHE A 21 7.39 14.18 -23.52
CA PHE A 21 7.52 12.85 -24.15
C PHE A 21 8.67 12.69 -25.16
N CYS A 22 9.49 13.73 -25.41
CA CYS A 22 10.43 13.72 -26.54
C CYS A 22 11.89 14.09 -26.20
N VAL A 23 12.32 14.00 -24.93
CA VAL A 23 13.73 14.29 -24.59
C VAL A 23 14.38 13.08 -23.92
N SER A 24 14.80 12.13 -24.74
CA SER A 24 15.75 11.10 -24.34
C SER A 24 17.15 11.72 -24.23
N ASN A 25 17.56 12.11 -23.03
CA ASN A 25 18.97 12.34 -22.70
C ASN A 25 19.23 11.81 -21.29
N THR A 26 19.79 10.61 -21.20
CA THR A 26 20.53 10.18 -20.03
C THR A 26 21.80 11.04 -19.97
N ILE A 27 21.74 12.17 -19.26
CA ILE A 27 22.95 12.96 -18.96
C ILE A 27 23.61 12.28 -17.76
N GLN A 28 24.51 11.34 -18.01
CA GLN A 28 25.53 10.98 -17.02
C GLN A 28 26.59 12.08 -17.01
N ALA A 29 26.42 13.06 -16.13
CA ALA A 29 27.56 13.73 -15.52
C ALA A 29 27.91 12.89 -14.29
N ASP A 30 29.19 12.55 -14.05
CA ASP A 30 29.65 11.50 -13.12
C ASP A 30 29.08 11.54 -11.68
N ASP A 31 28.38 12.61 -11.26
CA ASP A 31 27.72 12.73 -9.96
C ASP A 31 26.18 12.83 -10.00
N LEU A 32 25.55 13.07 -11.17
CA LEU A 32 24.09 13.24 -11.30
C LEU A 32 23.48 12.06 -12.06
N SER A 33 22.53 11.40 -11.43
CA SER A 33 21.67 10.37 -12.04
C SER A 33 20.22 10.83 -12.08
N LEU A 34 19.55 10.52 -13.18
CA LEU A 34 18.14 10.81 -13.40
C LEU A 34 17.49 9.57 -14.00
N ALA A 35 16.35 9.18 -13.45
CA ALA A 35 15.46 8.18 -14.04
C ALA A 35 14.02 8.69 -13.90
N TRP A 36 13.16 8.33 -14.84
CA TRP A 36 11.73 8.65 -14.72
C TRP A 36 10.84 7.50 -15.15
N ASP A 37 9.76 7.35 -14.42
CA ASP A 37 8.71 6.38 -14.69
C ASP A 37 7.39 7.12 -14.92
N TRP A 38 6.55 6.61 -15.81
CA TRP A 38 5.20 7.11 -15.98
C TRP A 38 4.19 5.99 -16.09
N GLN A 39 2.97 6.27 -15.65
CA GLN A 39 1.84 5.37 -15.76
C GLN A 39 0.60 6.14 -16.21
N LEU A 40 -0.15 5.58 -17.14
CA LEU A 40 -1.53 5.97 -17.46
C LEU A 40 -2.46 4.81 -17.13
N SER A 41 -3.53 5.09 -16.41
CA SER A 41 -4.48 4.09 -15.92
C SER A 41 -5.89 4.45 -16.37
N ALA A 42 -6.48 3.65 -17.25
CA ALA A 42 -7.91 3.70 -17.52
C ALA A 42 -8.63 2.72 -16.60
N GLU A 43 -9.61 3.20 -15.85
CA GLU A 43 -10.29 2.45 -14.81
C GLU A 43 -11.81 2.46 -15.06
N ALA A 44 -12.46 1.33 -14.77
CA ALA A 44 -13.91 1.19 -14.68
C ALA A 44 -14.27 0.49 -13.37
N VAL A 45 -15.10 1.14 -12.56
CA VAL A 45 -15.55 0.66 -11.23
C VAL A 45 -17.06 0.56 -11.23
N GLU A 46 -17.57 -0.60 -10.85
CA GLU A 46 -19.00 -0.79 -10.61
C GLU A 46 -19.25 -0.81 -9.10
N SER A 47 -20.02 0.16 -8.63
CA SER A 47 -20.48 0.22 -7.25
C SER A 47 -21.69 -0.68 -7.01
N ARG A 48 -21.97 -1.00 -5.75
CA ARG A 48 -23.17 -1.73 -5.33
C ARG A 48 -23.86 -1.01 -4.18
N GLU A 49 -25.14 -1.29 -4.03
CA GLU A 49 -25.86 -0.94 -2.81
C GLU A 49 -25.28 -1.70 -1.60
N SER A 50 -25.16 -1.02 -0.47
CA SER A 50 -24.81 -1.65 0.80
C SER A 50 -25.62 -1.04 1.95
N PRO A 51 -25.72 -1.71 3.11
CA PRO A 51 -26.37 -1.14 4.29
C PRO A 51 -25.80 0.21 4.72
N PHE A 52 -24.54 0.48 4.39
CA PHE A 52 -23.83 1.71 4.72
C PHE A 52 -23.98 2.79 3.63
N ASN A 53 -24.26 2.40 2.40
CA ASN A 53 -24.50 3.30 1.28
C ASN A 53 -25.69 2.82 0.45
N PRO A 54 -26.92 3.27 0.78
CA PRO A 54 -28.14 2.82 0.09
C PRO A 54 -28.33 3.47 -1.29
N LEU A 55 -27.31 4.14 -1.83
CA LEU A 55 -27.36 4.72 -3.17
C LEU A 55 -27.31 3.61 -4.22
N ALA A 56 -28.07 3.80 -5.30
CA ALA A 56 -28.16 2.85 -6.40
C ALA A 56 -26.79 2.56 -7.03
N SER A 57 -26.63 1.33 -7.50
CA SER A 57 -25.49 0.87 -8.32
C SER A 57 -25.17 1.88 -9.41
N ASP A 58 -23.90 2.23 -9.52
CA ASP A 58 -23.38 3.16 -10.51
C ASP A 58 -22.05 2.68 -11.09
N ASN A 59 -21.79 3.03 -12.34
CA ASN A 59 -20.58 2.71 -13.08
C ASN A 59 -19.76 3.99 -13.29
N ARG A 60 -18.55 4.01 -12.72
CA ARG A 60 -17.62 5.13 -12.81
C ARG A 60 -16.43 4.73 -13.66
N GLN A 61 -16.06 5.59 -14.60
CA GLN A 61 -14.88 5.44 -15.43
C GLN A 61 -14.00 6.67 -15.30
N SER A 62 -12.70 6.44 -15.20
CA SER A 62 -11.71 7.51 -15.06
C SER A 62 -10.43 7.18 -15.82
N LEU A 63 -9.69 8.23 -16.18
CA LEU A 63 -8.34 8.17 -16.70
C LEU A 63 -7.44 8.94 -15.73
N ASN A 64 -6.45 8.24 -15.18
CA ASN A 64 -5.51 8.77 -14.21
C ASN A 64 -4.07 8.68 -14.76
N GLY A 65 -3.16 9.46 -14.19
CA GLY A 65 -1.76 9.49 -14.59
C GLY A 65 -0.80 9.67 -13.41
N LEU A 66 0.41 9.14 -13.57
CA LEU A 66 1.53 9.30 -12.65
C LEU A 66 2.80 9.57 -13.46
N LEU A 67 3.61 10.48 -12.96
CA LEU A 67 4.99 10.69 -13.41
C LEU A 67 5.88 10.72 -12.17
N ASP A 68 6.81 9.77 -12.06
CA ASP A 68 7.84 9.70 -11.03
C ASP A 68 9.18 10.16 -11.62
N LEU A 69 9.95 10.91 -10.83
CA LEU A 69 11.30 11.36 -11.14
C LEU A 69 12.22 11.00 -9.98
N GLU A 70 13.21 10.17 -10.27
CA GLU A 70 14.32 9.86 -9.38
C GLU A 70 15.51 10.76 -9.72
N VAL A 71 16.11 11.36 -8.69
CA VAL A 71 17.29 12.22 -8.80
C VAL A 71 18.32 11.77 -7.77
N GLY A 72 19.45 11.26 -8.23
CA GLY A 72 20.59 10.94 -7.39
C GLY A 72 21.72 11.95 -7.58
N TYR A 73 22.25 12.51 -6.48
CA TYR A 73 23.42 13.39 -6.51
C TYR A 73 24.33 13.19 -5.30
N GLY A 74 25.52 12.63 -5.53
CA GLY A 74 26.42 12.21 -4.46
C GLY A 74 25.73 11.25 -3.49
N ASN A 75 25.59 11.66 -2.24
CA ASN A 75 24.93 10.89 -1.17
C ASN A 75 23.44 11.21 -1.00
N TRP A 76 22.86 12.02 -1.89
CA TRP A 76 21.44 12.38 -1.85
C TRP A 76 20.64 11.58 -2.86
N LEU A 77 19.48 11.08 -2.42
CA LEU A 77 18.44 10.52 -3.28
C LEU A 77 17.15 11.32 -3.09
N GLY A 78 16.53 11.71 -4.19
CA GLY A 78 15.21 12.33 -4.21
C GLY A 78 14.28 11.59 -5.16
N LEU A 79 13.08 11.28 -4.69
CA LEU A 79 11.99 10.68 -5.48
C LEU A 79 10.77 11.60 -5.41
N PHE A 80 10.35 12.09 -6.58
CA PHE A 80 9.27 13.08 -6.71
C PHE A 80 8.21 12.55 -7.65
N ALA A 81 6.93 12.76 -7.32
CA ALA A 81 5.83 12.32 -8.15
C ALA A 81 4.87 13.46 -8.49
N VAL A 82 4.32 13.42 -9.70
CA VAL A 82 3.14 14.18 -10.09
C VAL A 82 2.02 13.19 -10.37
N LYS A 83 0.99 13.20 -9.52
CA LYS A 83 -0.20 12.36 -9.67
C LYS A 83 -1.34 13.20 -10.23
N ALA A 84 -2.03 12.69 -11.25
CA ALA A 84 -3.17 13.31 -11.89
C ALA A 84 -4.38 12.37 -11.83
N ASN A 85 -5.46 12.83 -11.22
CA ASN A 85 -6.72 12.08 -11.13
C ASN A 85 -7.78 12.73 -12.02
N ASP A 86 -8.69 11.91 -12.55
CA ASP A 86 -9.83 12.37 -13.34
C ASP A 86 -9.42 13.28 -14.52
N ILE A 87 -8.33 12.91 -15.23
CA ILE A 87 -7.93 13.55 -16.50
C ILE A 87 -9.12 13.55 -17.47
N LEU A 88 -9.81 12.41 -17.50
CA LEU A 88 -11.13 12.23 -18.09
C LEU A 88 -11.93 11.38 -17.12
N SER A 89 -13.17 11.75 -16.82
CA SER A 89 -14.05 10.90 -16.03
C SER A 89 -15.51 11.11 -16.38
N ASN A 90 -16.34 10.13 -16.04
CA ASN A 90 -17.79 10.17 -16.23
C ASN A 90 -18.53 9.91 -14.91
N ASN A 91 -18.12 10.54 -13.81
CA ASN A 91 -18.78 10.33 -12.52
C ASN A 91 -20.19 10.97 -12.49
N PRO A 92 -21.28 10.18 -12.44
CA PRO A 92 -22.65 10.71 -12.46
C PRO A 92 -23.05 11.43 -11.17
N GLN A 93 -22.38 11.13 -10.05
CA GLN A 93 -22.66 11.71 -8.74
C GLN A 93 -21.91 13.02 -8.47
N GLN A 94 -20.83 13.31 -9.21
CA GLN A 94 -20.12 14.59 -9.16
C GLN A 94 -20.55 15.48 -10.32
N GLN A 95 -21.35 16.51 -10.04
CA GLN A 95 -21.66 17.57 -11.01
C GLN A 95 -20.41 18.36 -11.44
N ASP A 96 -19.34 18.30 -10.64
CA ASP A 96 -18.03 18.90 -10.91
C ASP A 96 -16.91 17.85 -10.75
N ALA A 97 -16.89 16.83 -11.62
CA ALA A 97 -15.68 16.02 -11.75
C ALA A 97 -14.56 16.91 -12.32
N SER A 98 -13.73 17.48 -11.44
CA SER A 98 -12.62 18.33 -11.81
C SER A 98 -11.32 17.54 -11.78
N PHE A 99 -10.55 17.65 -12.85
CA PHE A 99 -9.14 17.24 -12.88
C PHE A 99 -8.40 17.74 -11.65
N GLU A 100 -7.79 16.82 -10.91
CA GLU A 100 -6.95 17.09 -9.75
C GLU A 100 -5.52 16.67 -10.05
N SER A 101 -4.57 17.49 -9.66
CA SER A 101 -3.15 17.20 -9.80
C SER A 101 -2.41 17.52 -8.52
N GLU A 102 -1.56 16.60 -8.10
CA GLU A 102 -0.82 16.67 -6.86
C GLU A 102 0.66 16.45 -7.10
N PHE A 103 1.50 17.25 -6.43
CA PHE A 103 2.94 17.06 -6.39
C PHE A 103 3.34 16.45 -5.04
N ILE A 104 4.02 15.32 -5.09
CA ILE A 104 4.32 14.50 -3.93
C ILE A 104 5.84 14.35 -3.83
N VAL A 105 6.41 14.73 -2.69
CA VAL A 105 7.81 14.38 -2.38
C VAL A 105 7.78 13.01 -1.73
N ARG A 106 8.03 11.95 -2.50
CA ARG A 106 7.97 10.57 -1.98
C ARG A 106 9.11 10.33 -1.00
N GLU A 107 10.33 10.63 -1.44
CA GLU A 107 11.55 10.51 -0.66
C GLU A 107 12.50 11.66 -0.97
N LEU A 108 13.26 12.09 0.04
CA LEU A 108 14.37 13.02 -0.08
C LEU A 108 15.26 12.85 1.13
N PHE A 109 16.37 12.14 0.96
CA PHE A 109 17.25 11.81 2.07
C PHE A 109 18.71 11.81 1.64
N TRP A 110 19.56 11.96 2.65
CA TRP A 110 20.99 11.77 2.56
C TRP A 110 21.35 10.46 3.25
N GLN A 111 22.23 9.68 2.62
CA GLN A 111 22.80 8.47 3.21
C GLN A 111 24.32 8.48 3.09
N GLY A 112 25.02 8.17 4.18
CA GLY A 112 26.46 8.07 4.17
C GLY A 112 27.03 7.56 5.48
N GLY A 113 28.34 7.29 5.49
CA GLY A 113 28.99 6.71 6.65
C GLY A 113 29.89 7.65 7.43
N VAL A 114 30.06 7.33 8.71
CA VAL A 114 31.03 7.95 9.60
C VAL A 114 31.92 6.87 10.20
N GLU A 115 33.23 6.99 9.98
CA GLU A 115 34.22 6.19 10.69
C GLU A 115 34.36 6.69 12.13
N MET A 116 34.13 5.81 13.09
CA MET A 116 34.28 6.07 14.51
C MET A 116 35.39 5.19 15.08
N SER A 117 36.52 5.81 15.38
CA SER A 117 37.63 5.16 16.10
C SER A 117 37.52 5.46 17.59
N ASN A 118 37.32 4.44 18.42
CA ASN A 118 37.32 4.59 19.88
C ASN A 118 38.27 3.56 20.53
N SER A 119 39.11 4.01 21.47
CA SER A 119 40.05 3.15 22.19
C SER A 119 39.40 2.02 23.01
N ALA A 120 38.11 2.13 23.34
CA ALA A 120 37.36 1.12 24.08
C ALA A 120 36.61 0.11 23.19
N PHE A 121 36.26 0.48 21.97
CA PHE A 121 35.38 -0.32 21.09
C PHE A 121 36.04 -0.70 19.76
N GLY A 122 37.16 -0.10 19.40
CA GLY A 122 37.83 -0.31 18.11
C GLY A 122 37.36 0.68 17.05
N ASP A 123 37.72 0.38 15.80
CA ASP A 123 37.29 1.13 14.62
C ASP A 123 35.96 0.54 14.11
N HIS A 124 34.94 1.39 14.02
CA HIS A 124 33.62 1.03 13.55
C HIS A 124 33.17 1.97 12.44
N TYR A 125 32.45 1.42 11.47
CA TYR A 125 31.75 2.20 10.45
C TYR A 125 30.28 2.30 10.82
N LEU A 126 29.79 3.52 10.93
CA LEU A 126 28.38 3.81 11.22
C LEU A 126 27.72 4.30 9.93
N ASP A 127 26.73 3.57 9.42
CA ASP A 127 25.90 4.05 8.31
C ASP A 127 24.79 4.95 8.85
N VAL A 128 24.57 6.10 8.22
CA VAL A 128 23.68 7.15 8.69
C VAL A 128 22.74 7.57 7.57
N THR A 129 21.44 7.52 7.86
CA THR A 129 20.39 8.00 6.94
C THR A 129 19.61 9.13 7.60
N LEU A 130 19.47 10.26 6.89
CA LEU A 130 18.77 11.46 7.36
C LEU A 130 17.86 12.01 6.26
N GLY A 131 16.57 12.17 6.56
CA GLY A 131 15.63 12.83 5.67
C GLY A 131 14.31 12.10 5.56
N LYS A 132 13.59 12.33 4.47
CA LYS A 132 12.34 11.63 4.17
C LYS A 132 12.67 10.34 3.44
N VAL A 133 12.55 9.20 4.11
CA VAL A 133 12.82 7.88 3.51
C VAL A 133 11.73 6.91 3.94
N ARG A 134 11.49 5.93 3.10
CA ARG A 134 10.60 4.84 3.43
C ARG A 134 11.37 3.68 4.03
N LEU A 135 10.99 3.31 5.24
CA LEU A 135 11.54 2.17 5.94
C LEU A 135 10.61 0.98 5.78
N ASP A 136 11.21 -0.15 5.41
CA ASP A 136 10.50 -1.38 5.16
C ASP A 136 11.17 -2.53 5.90
N TRP A 137 10.42 -3.11 6.84
CA TRP A 137 10.86 -4.25 7.63
C TRP A 137 9.86 -5.40 7.59
N GLY A 138 8.73 -5.28 6.88
CA GLY A 138 7.79 -6.38 6.75
C GLY A 138 8.36 -7.52 5.92
N VAL A 139 8.02 -8.77 6.26
CA VAL A 139 8.44 -9.96 5.50
C VAL A 139 7.30 -10.60 4.71
N GLY A 140 6.06 -10.12 4.89
CA GLY A 140 4.90 -10.65 4.19
C GLY A 140 4.62 -9.94 2.88
N TYR A 141 3.92 -10.62 2.00
CA TYR A 141 3.48 -10.14 0.70
C TYR A 141 2.10 -9.45 0.79
N GLY A 142 1.11 -10.09 1.40
CA GLY A 142 -0.24 -9.55 1.55
C GLY A 142 -0.41 -8.63 2.76
N TYR A 143 0.33 -8.89 3.84
CA TYR A 143 0.29 -8.07 5.05
C TYR A 143 1.67 -7.96 5.70
N ARG A 144 1.97 -6.80 6.31
CA ARG A 144 3.30 -6.47 6.83
C ARG A 144 3.22 -5.81 8.21
N PRO A 145 3.13 -6.61 9.29
CA PRO A 145 3.06 -6.09 10.66
C PRO A 145 4.21 -5.14 11.02
N LEU A 146 5.41 -5.38 10.49
CA LEU A 146 6.61 -4.61 10.82
C LEU A 146 6.80 -3.31 10.04
N ASP A 147 5.83 -2.93 9.21
CA ASP A 147 5.79 -1.60 8.58
C ASP A 147 5.29 -0.56 9.60
N ILE A 148 6.07 -0.41 10.69
CA ILE A 148 5.69 0.27 11.92
C ILE A 148 5.54 1.79 11.73
N ILE A 149 6.30 2.37 10.80
CA ILE A 149 6.36 3.84 10.61
C ILE A 149 5.27 4.31 9.66
N LYS A 150 5.20 3.72 8.47
CA LYS A 150 4.13 3.92 7.48
C LYS A 150 3.84 2.59 6.80
N PRO A 151 2.58 2.13 6.78
CA PRO A 151 2.22 0.87 6.14
C PRO A 151 2.39 0.96 4.61
N TYR A 152 2.63 -0.18 3.97
CA TYR A 152 2.56 -0.32 2.53
C TYR A 152 1.16 -0.75 2.08
N ARG A 153 0.66 -0.12 1.01
CA ARG A 153 -0.51 -0.61 0.29
C ARG A 153 -0.07 -1.83 -0.51
N GLN A 154 -0.52 -3.00 -0.06
CA GLN A 154 -0.24 -4.26 -0.75
C GLN A 154 -1.22 -4.46 -1.92
N ASN A 155 -0.68 -4.92 -3.03
CA ASN A 155 -1.38 -5.26 -4.27
C ASN A 155 -2.37 -4.17 -4.73
N PRO A 156 -1.95 -2.90 -4.89
CA PRO A 156 -2.81 -1.88 -5.47
C PRO A 156 -3.09 -2.23 -6.94
N VAL A 157 -4.34 -2.07 -7.38
CA VAL A 157 -4.70 -2.26 -8.80
C VAL A 157 -4.56 -0.99 -9.62
N GLY A 158 -4.64 0.17 -8.96
CA GLY A 158 -4.53 1.49 -9.57
C GLY A 158 -3.25 2.23 -9.18
N ILE A 159 -3.17 3.48 -9.61
CA ILE A 159 -2.02 4.36 -9.37
C ILE A 159 -1.89 4.70 -7.88
N VAL A 160 -0.72 4.42 -7.31
CA VAL A 160 -0.36 4.79 -5.94
C VAL A 160 1.01 5.45 -5.95
N ALA A 161 1.13 6.58 -5.27
CA ALA A 161 2.40 7.26 -5.01
C ALA A 161 2.63 7.26 -3.50
N GLU A 162 3.37 6.27 -3.03
CA GLU A 162 3.61 6.12 -1.60
C GLU A 162 4.79 6.98 -1.13
N GLU A 163 4.67 7.50 0.09
CA GLU A 163 5.61 8.45 0.68
C GLU A 163 6.35 7.84 1.86
N GLY A 164 7.62 8.23 2.01
CA GLY A 164 8.41 7.98 3.19
C GLY A 164 7.95 8.79 4.42
N ALA A 165 8.69 8.63 5.50
CA ALA A 165 8.55 9.37 6.75
C ALA A 165 9.85 10.11 7.05
N GLY A 166 9.79 11.12 7.93
CA GLY A 166 11.00 11.75 8.46
C GLY A 166 11.76 10.73 9.29
N VAL A 167 13.02 10.49 8.97
CA VAL A 167 13.85 9.45 9.57
C VAL A 167 15.24 10.00 9.84
N ALA A 168 15.75 9.66 11.02
CA ALA A 168 17.16 9.74 11.34
C ALA A 168 17.58 8.38 11.90
N SER A 169 18.49 7.69 11.22
CA SER A 169 18.96 6.38 11.63
C SER A 169 20.48 6.27 11.63
N ALA A 170 20.98 5.41 12.50
CA ALA A 170 22.39 5.11 12.64
C ALA A 170 22.57 3.60 12.82
N SER A 171 23.28 2.98 11.90
CA SER A 171 23.40 1.53 11.77
C SER A 171 24.84 1.06 11.94
N LEU A 172 25.02 0.09 12.83
CA LEU A 172 26.29 -0.58 13.10
C LEU A 172 26.21 -2.04 12.65
N PHE A 173 27.18 -2.46 11.84
CA PHE A 173 27.26 -3.82 11.34
C PHE A 173 28.22 -4.68 12.18
N ASP A 174 27.81 -5.91 12.44
CA ASP A 174 28.64 -6.97 13.02
C ASP A 174 28.74 -8.17 12.08
N MET A 175 29.43 -9.23 12.51
CA MET A 175 29.66 -10.42 11.67
C MET A 175 28.39 -11.12 11.18
N THR A 176 27.27 -10.88 11.84
CA THR A 176 26.02 -11.63 11.63
C THR A 176 24.84 -10.73 11.28
N GLY A 177 25.02 -9.40 11.23
CA GLY A 177 23.92 -8.50 10.87
C GLY A 177 24.13 -7.08 11.35
N GLU A 178 23.03 -6.42 11.73
CA GLU A 178 22.96 -4.97 11.94
C GLU A 178 22.26 -4.62 13.26
N TRP A 179 22.76 -3.59 13.94
CA TRP A 179 22.04 -2.85 14.98
C TRP A 179 21.71 -1.45 14.46
N THR A 180 20.43 -1.10 14.45
CA THR A 180 19.95 0.21 13.99
C THR A 180 19.36 0.97 15.17
N LEU A 181 19.85 2.18 15.43
CA LEU A 181 19.12 3.17 16.24
C LEU A 181 18.30 4.03 15.28
N LEU A 182 17.03 4.24 15.59
CA LEU A 182 16.10 4.98 14.74
C LEU A 182 15.39 6.06 15.55
N TYR A 183 15.23 7.23 14.93
CA TYR A 183 14.19 8.19 15.22
C TYR A 183 13.32 8.34 13.96
N SER A 184 11.99 8.43 14.13
CA SER A 184 11.10 8.68 13.00
C SER A 184 9.94 9.63 13.35
N ASP A 185 9.39 10.23 12.30
CA ASP A 185 8.25 11.14 12.32
C ASP A 185 7.39 10.88 11.06
N SER A 186 6.26 10.21 11.25
CA SER A 186 5.38 9.83 10.13
C SER A 186 4.49 10.98 9.65
N SER A 187 4.51 12.14 10.31
CA SER A 187 3.75 13.33 9.90
C SER A 187 4.28 13.98 8.61
N TRP A 188 5.48 13.59 8.17
CA TRP A 188 6.07 14.04 6.90
C TRP A 188 5.31 13.43 5.72
N THR A 189 4.17 14.04 5.39
CA THR A 189 3.29 13.64 4.29
C THR A 189 2.95 14.88 3.46
N SER A 190 2.94 14.72 2.14
CA SER A 190 2.50 15.73 1.18
C SER A 190 1.03 15.52 0.82
N GLN A 191 0.57 14.26 0.89
CA GLN A 191 -0.82 13.88 0.61
C GLN A 191 -1.81 14.25 1.71
N ASP A 192 -2.99 14.68 1.26
CA ASP A 192 -4.17 14.83 2.09
C ASP A 192 -4.64 13.46 2.59
N VAL A 193 -4.51 13.25 3.89
CA VAL A 193 -4.86 12.01 4.59
C VAL A 193 -6.17 12.17 5.36
N ASN A 194 -6.85 11.04 5.60
CA ASN A 194 -8.11 11.02 6.37
C ASN A 194 -7.85 11.27 7.88
N GLU A 195 -8.93 11.41 8.65
CA GLU A 195 -8.81 11.72 10.09
C GLU A 195 -8.12 10.60 10.88
N PHE A 196 -8.39 9.34 10.53
CA PHE A 196 -7.74 8.18 11.14
C PHE A 196 -6.22 8.22 10.94
N GLU A 197 -5.77 8.42 9.70
CA GLU A 197 -4.36 8.51 9.34
C GLU A 197 -3.70 9.73 10.01
N LYS A 198 -4.38 10.87 10.10
CA LYS A 198 -3.87 12.07 10.80
C LYS A 198 -3.64 11.82 12.28
N GLN A 199 -4.61 11.24 12.98
CA GLN A 199 -4.50 10.95 14.41
C GLN A 199 -3.55 9.80 14.71
N ASN A 200 -3.27 8.95 13.73
CA ASN A 200 -2.30 7.86 13.83
C ASN A 200 -0.90 8.26 13.34
N GLN A 201 -0.65 9.55 13.04
CA GLN A 201 0.70 10.06 12.81
C GLN A 201 1.49 10.01 14.11
N GLN A 202 2.68 9.44 14.05
CA GLN A 202 3.49 9.14 15.22
C GLN A 202 4.90 9.70 15.08
N GLN A 203 5.47 10.06 16.21
CA GLN A 203 6.87 10.43 16.37
C GLN A 203 7.49 9.58 17.47
N GLY A 204 8.66 9.02 17.20
CA GLY A 204 9.25 8.07 18.14
C GLY A 204 10.69 7.70 17.87
N PHE A 205 11.18 6.82 18.73
CA PHE A 205 12.51 6.26 18.68
C PHE A 205 12.46 4.75 18.87
N GLY A 206 13.41 4.05 18.30
CA GLY A 206 13.53 2.62 18.51
C GLY A 206 14.89 2.06 18.19
N VAL A 207 15.01 0.78 18.48
CA VAL A 207 16.16 -0.04 18.16
C VAL A 207 15.70 -1.24 17.37
N ARG A 208 16.43 -1.56 16.30
CA ARG A 208 16.26 -2.76 15.50
C ARG A 208 17.53 -3.59 15.56
N ARG A 209 17.36 -4.91 15.67
CA ARG A 209 18.43 -5.89 15.50
C ARG A 209 18.06 -6.82 14.37
N TYR A 210 18.85 -6.84 13.31
CA TYR A 210 18.78 -7.80 12.21
C TYR A 210 19.93 -8.81 12.32
N ASN A 211 19.65 -10.08 12.02
CA ASN A 211 20.61 -11.18 12.03
C ASN A 211 20.39 -12.12 10.84
N LEU A 212 21.47 -12.46 10.14
CA LEU A 212 21.54 -13.56 9.17
C LEU A 212 22.43 -14.66 9.74
N VAL A 213 21.86 -15.86 9.93
CA VAL A 213 22.58 -17.04 10.45
C VAL A 213 22.25 -18.24 9.58
N GLY A 214 23.19 -18.63 8.71
CA GLY A 214 22.94 -19.67 7.71
C GLY A 214 21.89 -19.19 6.70
N GLU A 215 20.82 -19.96 6.55
CA GLU A 215 19.68 -19.68 5.65
C GLU A 215 18.51 -19.00 6.38
N HIS A 216 18.78 -18.40 7.54
CA HIS A 216 17.77 -17.82 8.42
C HIS A 216 18.03 -16.35 8.71
N GLU A 217 17.02 -15.53 8.46
CA GLU A 217 17.01 -14.11 8.80
C GLU A 217 16.06 -13.87 9.97
N TYR A 218 16.55 -13.22 11.02
CA TYR A 218 15.76 -12.83 12.18
C TYR A 218 15.84 -11.32 12.35
N GLN A 219 14.73 -10.72 12.75
CA GLN A 219 14.76 -9.34 13.23
C GLN A 219 13.92 -9.14 14.48
N TRP A 220 14.37 -8.20 15.29
CA TRP A 220 13.69 -7.73 16.50
C TRP A 220 13.64 -6.21 16.47
N VAL A 221 12.49 -5.64 16.80
CA VAL A 221 12.28 -4.20 16.86
C VAL A 221 11.65 -3.86 18.20
N ALA A 222 12.21 -2.88 18.89
CA ALA A 222 11.57 -2.22 20.01
C ALA A 222 11.44 -0.74 19.68
N TYR A 223 10.22 -0.23 19.70
CA TYR A 223 9.91 1.12 19.26
C TYR A 223 8.96 1.79 20.26
N TYR A 224 9.19 3.07 20.55
CA TYR A 224 8.34 3.87 21.41
C TYR A 224 7.96 5.15 20.67
N ASP A 225 6.66 5.45 20.66
CA ASP A 225 6.11 6.66 20.08
C ASP A 225 4.97 7.25 20.93
N ASP A 226 4.54 8.43 20.53
CA ASP A 226 3.52 9.25 21.17
C ASP A 226 2.07 8.77 20.94
N VAL A 227 1.83 7.80 20.06
CA VAL A 227 0.47 7.25 19.80
C VAL A 227 0.30 5.87 20.45
N ARG A 228 1.22 4.95 20.20
CA ARG A 228 1.17 3.54 20.63
C ARG A 228 1.82 3.29 21.98
N HIS A 229 2.63 4.23 22.46
CA HIS A 229 3.29 4.19 23.77
C HIS A 229 4.11 2.91 24.06
N GLY A 230 4.65 2.30 23.00
CA GLY A 230 5.49 1.10 23.07
C GLY A 230 5.00 0.00 22.14
N LEU A 231 5.93 -0.54 21.35
CA LEU A 231 5.74 -1.61 20.39
C LEU A 231 6.95 -2.54 20.41
N LEU A 232 6.68 -3.84 20.35
CA LEU A 232 7.67 -4.89 20.15
C LEU A 232 7.30 -5.69 18.90
N GLY A 233 8.25 -5.86 17.99
CA GLY A 233 8.08 -6.58 16.75
C GLY A 233 9.17 -7.61 16.54
N ALA A 234 8.86 -8.70 15.85
CA ALA A 234 9.84 -9.68 15.42
C ALA A 234 9.46 -10.32 14.10
N SER A 235 10.44 -10.80 13.34
CA SER A 235 10.20 -11.69 12.20
C SER A 235 11.29 -12.74 12.03
N LEU A 236 10.95 -13.73 11.21
CA LEU A 236 11.80 -14.80 10.73
C LEU A 236 11.56 -15.00 9.24
N VAL A 237 12.61 -15.11 8.44
CA VAL A 237 12.59 -15.67 7.08
C VAL A 237 13.56 -16.84 7.03
N SER A 238 13.16 -17.95 6.44
CA SER A 238 13.95 -19.19 6.39
C SER A 238 13.83 -19.84 5.03
N VAL A 239 14.95 -19.91 4.30
CA VAL A 239 15.04 -20.67 3.06
C VAL A 239 15.21 -22.15 3.40
N LEU A 240 14.17 -22.95 3.13
CA LEU A 240 14.15 -24.37 3.48
C LEU A 240 14.89 -25.21 2.43
N ASN A 241 14.81 -24.80 1.17
CA ASN A 241 15.56 -25.32 0.03
C ASN A 241 15.41 -24.35 -1.16
N LEU A 242 15.95 -24.73 -2.32
CA LEU A 242 15.92 -23.92 -3.55
C LEU A 242 14.52 -23.50 -4.03
N ALA A 243 13.46 -24.18 -3.58
CA ALA A 243 12.09 -23.94 -4.02
C ALA A 243 11.17 -23.41 -2.92
N TRP A 244 11.56 -23.49 -1.64
CA TRP A 244 10.66 -23.21 -0.52
C TRP A 244 11.27 -22.23 0.47
N GLU A 245 10.49 -21.22 0.82
CA GLU A 245 10.76 -20.28 1.89
C GLU A 245 9.59 -20.27 2.88
N PHE A 246 9.91 -20.10 4.16
CA PHE A 246 8.95 -19.77 5.21
C PHE A 246 9.26 -18.39 5.76
N HIS A 247 8.22 -17.60 5.99
CA HIS A 247 8.34 -16.32 6.66
C HIS A 247 7.25 -16.12 7.70
N GLY A 248 7.55 -15.32 8.71
CA GLY A 248 6.57 -14.99 9.73
C GLY A 248 6.96 -13.74 10.50
N SER A 249 5.97 -13.00 10.97
CA SER A 249 6.19 -11.81 11.79
C SER A 249 5.11 -11.67 12.86
N MET A 250 5.45 -10.99 13.94
CA MET A 250 4.53 -10.68 15.02
C MET A 250 4.80 -9.29 15.58
N VAL A 251 3.75 -8.62 16.01
CA VAL A 251 3.81 -7.32 16.66
C VAL A 251 2.88 -7.30 17.86
N TYR A 252 3.39 -6.77 18.96
CA TYR A 252 2.62 -6.34 20.11
C TYR A 252 2.77 -4.83 20.24
N GLN A 253 1.65 -4.14 20.43
CA GLN A 253 1.66 -2.71 20.74
C GLN A 253 0.74 -2.41 21.92
N ARG A 254 1.17 -1.47 22.76
CA ARG A 254 0.52 -1.18 24.03
C ARG A 254 -0.77 -0.36 23.90
N GLN A 255 -0.80 0.54 22.92
CA GLN A 255 -1.96 1.34 22.57
C GLN A 255 -2.21 1.28 21.06
N SER A 256 -3.46 1.47 20.68
CA SER A 256 -3.88 1.58 19.28
C SER A 256 -5.04 2.54 19.14
N LEU A 257 -5.13 3.18 17.98
CA LEU A 257 -6.30 3.96 17.60
C LEU A 257 -7.19 3.13 16.68
N GLY A 258 -8.50 3.17 16.87
CA GLY A 258 -9.45 2.40 16.07
C GLY A 258 -10.87 2.95 16.13
N TYR A 259 -11.62 2.75 15.05
CA TYR A 259 -13.06 3.01 15.04
C TYR A 259 -13.82 2.02 15.92
N SER A 260 -14.67 2.56 16.79
CA SER A 260 -15.52 1.79 17.70
C SER A 260 -16.99 2.06 17.46
N GLN A 261 -17.79 1.01 17.66
CA GLN A 261 -19.24 1.08 17.57
C GLN A 261 -19.82 1.69 18.85
N PRO A 262 -20.83 2.56 18.74
CA PRO A 262 -21.44 3.17 19.91
C PRO A 262 -22.39 2.20 20.64
N ASP A 263 -22.43 2.29 21.96
CA ASP A 263 -23.43 1.57 22.79
C ASP A 263 -24.90 1.90 22.44
N SER A 264 -25.12 3.02 21.74
CA SER A 264 -26.43 3.48 21.29
C SER A 264 -26.43 3.68 19.79
N MET A 265 -27.38 3.03 19.10
CA MET A 265 -27.57 3.12 17.65
C MET A 265 -27.83 4.54 17.14
N LEU A 266 -28.22 5.48 18.02
CA LEU A 266 -28.47 6.89 17.65
C LEU A 266 -27.22 7.77 17.74
N LYS A 267 -26.04 7.17 17.91
CA LYS A 267 -24.74 7.84 17.81
C LYS A 267 -23.97 7.29 16.60
N PRO A 268 -23.06 8.07 16.01
CA PRO A 268 -22.20 7.58 14.94
C PRO A 268 -21.07 6.72 15.51
N VAL A 269 -20.48 5.88 14.66
CA VAL A 269 -19.15 5.31 14.88
C VAL A 269 -18.15 6.44 15.12
N TYR A 270 -17.24 6.24 16.07
CA TYR A 270 -16.28 7.25 16.50
C TYR A 270 -14.90 6.64 16.69
N LEU A 271 -13.88 7.49 16.65
CA LEU A 271 -12.48 7.10 16.78
C LEU A 271 -12.08 7.15 18.26
N GLU A 272 -11.50 6.07 18.78
CA GLU A 272 -11.02 5.99 20.17
C GLU A 272 -9.75 5.16 20.30
N GLU A 273 -9.08 5.31 21.45
CA GLU A 273 -7.99 4.42 21.85
C GLU A 273 -8.54 3.05 22.29
N GLN A 274 -8.01 1.97 21.70
CA GLN A 274 -8.49 0.60 21.88
C GLN A 274 -7.55 -0.28 22.73
N GLY A 275 -6.51 0.27 23.34
CA GLY A 275 -5.63 -0.47 24.25
C GLY A 275 -4.60 -1.36 23.54
N GLU A 276 -4.28 -2.47 24.19
CA GLU A 276 -3.27 -3.42 23.74
C GLU A 276 -3.77 -4.23 22.54
N VAL A 277 -2.93 -4.38 21.52
CA VAL A 277 -3.29 -5.16 20.32
C VAL A 277 -2.12 -6.01 19.81
N TYR A 278 -2.48 -7.05 19.07
CA TYR A 278 -1.60 -8.11 18.61
C TYR A 278 -1.79 -8.34 17.12
N GLN A 279 -0.67 -8.54 16.44
CA GLN A 279 -0.63 -8.86 15.02
C GLN A 279 0.30 -10.04 14.81
N ALA A 280 -0.07 -10.93 13.90
CA ALA A 280 0.76 -12.06 13.54
C ALA A 280 0.54 -12.42 12.07
N LEU A 281 1.60 -12.82 11.39
CA LEU A 281 1.58 -13.35 10.04
C LEU A 281 2.49 -14.57 9.96
N ALA A 282 2.05 -15.59 9.23
CA ALA A 282 2.87 -16.72 8.82
C ALA A 282 2.59 -17.01 7.34
N GLY A 283 3.65 -17.27 6.59
CA GLY A 283 3.59 -17.47 5.15
C GLY A 283 4.57 -18.50 4.64
N LEU A 284 4.27 -18.98 3.43
CA LEU A 284 5.11 -19.88 2.66
C LEU A 284 5.20 -19.34 1.23
N THR A 285 6.41 -19.36 0.69
CA THR A 285 6.66 -19.09 -0.72
C THR A 285 7.18 -20.35 -1.38
N TRP A 286 6.62 -20.71 -2.53
CA TRP A 286 7.10 -21.76 -3.39
C TRP A 286 7.40 -21.23 -4.78
N ALA A 287 8.63 -21.43 -5.25
CA ALA A 287 9.04 -21.06 -6.59
C ALA A 287 9.72 -22.25 -7.31
N ASN A 288 9.63 -22.30 -8.64
CA ASN A 288 10.28 -23.33 -9.43
C ASN A 288 10.99 -22.80 -10.67
N ASP A 289 11.77 -23.67 -11.31
CA ASP A 289 12.58 -23.38 -12.50
C ASP A 289 11.76 -23.12 -13.77
N THR A 290 10.49 -23.54 -13.78
CA THR A 290 9.55 -23.23 -14.86
C THR A 290 8.87 -21.86 -14.73
N GLY A 291 9.21 -21.09 -13.68
CA GLY A 291 8.73 -19.73 -13.49
C GLY A 291 7.47 -19.57 -12.65
N HIS A 292 6.94 -20.65 -12.06
CA HIS A 292 5.84 -20.52 -11.12
C HIS A 292 6.34 -19.92 -9.81
N ASN A 293 5.62 -18.93 -9.30
CA ASN A 293 5.78 -18.41 -7.95
C ASN A 293 4.42 -18.47 -7.24
N VAL A 294 4.37 -19.06 -6.06
CA VAL A 294 3.17 -19.20 -5.24
C VAL A 294 3.47 -18.69 -3.84
N VAL A 295 2.64 -17.79 -3.34
CA VAL A 295 2.70 -17.31 -1.95
C VAL A 295 1.39 -17.68 -1.25
N LEU A 296 1.51 -18.27 -0.07
CA LEU A 296 0.37 -18.58 0.80
C LEU A 296 0.61 -17.96 2.17
N GLU A 297 -0.29 -17.08 2.60
CA GLU A 297 -0.18 -16.38 3.87
C GLU A 297 -1.45 -16.50 4.69
N TYR A 298 -1.27 -16.50 6.01
CA TYR A 298 -2.33 -16.29 6.98
C TYR A 298 -1.89 -15.18 7.94
N TRP A 299 -2.79 -14.27 8.27
CA TRP A 299 -2.55 -13.29 9.31
C TRP A 299 -3.74 -13.01 10.20
N PHE A 300 -3.41 -12.49 11.37
CA PHE A 300 -4.29 -11.99 12.39
C PHE A 300 -3.94 -10.53 12.72
N ASP A 301 -4.93 -9.64 12.76
CA ASP A 301 -4.78 -8.25 13.22
C ASP A 301 -5.93 -7.91 14.16
N SER A 302 -5.66 -7.82 15.47
CA SER A 302 -6.71 -7.56 16.47
C SER A 302 -7.27 -6.14 16.45
N ARG A 303 -6.71 -5.23 15.64
CA ARG A 303 -7.23 -3.87 15.45
C ARG A 303 -8.45 -3.83 14.52
N ALA A 304 -8.58 -4.83 13.66
CA ALA A 304 -9.71 -4.94 12.75
C ALA A 304 -10.96 -5.40 13.50
N TRP A 305 -12.14 -5.04 13.00
CA TRP A 305 -13.39 -5.55 13.54
C TRP A 305 -13.50 -7.08 13.38
N SER A 306 -13.92 -7.72 14.46
CA SER A 306 -14.30 -9.12 14.52
C SER A 306 -15.56 -9.40 13.69
N ASN A 307 -15.84 -10.68 13.44
CA ASN A 307 -17.08 -11.07 12.77
C ASN A 307 -18.33 -10.56 13.53
N SER A 308 -18.36 -10.67 14.87
CA SER A 308 -19.47 -10.15 15.66
C SER A 308 -19.67 -8.64 15.55
N GLU A 309 -18.57 -7.88 15.47
CA GLU A 309 -18.65 -6.44 15.27
C GLU A 309 -19.19 -6.12 13.88
N TRP A 310 -18.72 -6.79 12.81
CA TRP A 310 -19.29 -6.59 11.47
C TRP A 310 -20.78 -6.91 11.39
N GLN A 311 -21.22 -8.01 12.01
CA GLN A 311 -22.64 -8.38 12.04
C GLN A 311 -23.46 -7.30 12.78
N SER A 312 -23.00 -6.85 13.95
CA SER A 312 -23.62 -5.75 14.70
C SER A 312 -23.69 -4.46 13.89
N ALA A 313 -22.62 -4.13 13.15
CA ALA A 313 -22.57 -2.95 12.29
C ALA A 313 -23.58 -3.03 11.13
N ILE A 314 -23.64 -4.19 10.46
CA ILE A 314 -24.56 -4.43 9.35
C ILE A 314 -26.01 -4.35 9.85
N GLU A 315 -26.36 -5.07 10.92
CA GLU A 315 -27.70 -5.04 11.52
C GLU A 315 -28.11 -3.62 11.95
N SER A 316 -27.19 -2.88 12.56
CA SER A 316 -27.42 -1.49 12.98
C SER A 316 -27.64 -0.58 11.77
N ALA A 317 -26.83 -0.71 10.72
CA ALA A 317 -26.95 0.09 9.51
C ALA A 317 -28.23 -0.22 8.73
N GLU A 318 -28.61 -1.50 8.61
CA GLU A 318 -29.89 -1.91 8.04
C GLU A 318 -31.07 -1.29 8.81
N SER A 319 -31.06 -1.36 10.14
CA SER A 319 -32.13 -0.74 10.95
C SER A 319 -32.18 0.79 10.80
N LEU A 320 -31.03 1.46 10.70
CA LEU A 320 -30.94 2.92 10.63
C LEU A 320 -31.24 3.46 9.22
N SER A 321 -30.95 2.69 8.17
CA SER A 321 -31.17 3.08 6.78
C SER A 321 -32.64 3.13 6.37
N VAL A 322 -33.53 2.42 7.10
CA VAL A 322 -34.99 2.46 6.86
C VAL A 322 -35.57 3.87 7.03
N ASN A 323 -35.00 4.68 7.92
CA ASN A 323 -35.45 6.06 8.14
C ASN A 323 -34.45 7.06 7.56
N PRO A 324 -34.86 7.91 6.59
CA PRO A 324 -33.98 8.92 5.99
C PRO A 324 -33.31 9.86 7.00
N MET A 325 -33.92 10.10 8.16
CA MET A 325 -33.36 10.95 9.22
C MET A 325 -32.16 10.31 9.94
N THR A 326 -32.01 8.98 9.86
CA THR A 326 -30.92 8.21 10.48
C THR A 326 -29.98 7.57 9.46
N ALA A 327 -30.20 7.78 8.16
CA ALA A 327 -29.38 7.21 7.10
C ALA A 327 -27.90 7.63 7.17
N SER A 328 -27.60 8.85 7.63
CA SER A 328 -26.22 9.30 7.85
C SER A 328 -25.53 8.55 9.00
N LEU A 329 -26.28 8.09 10.00
CA LEU A 329 -25.77 7.24 11.07
C LEU A 329 -25.46 5.84 10.55
N ALA A 330 -26.31 5.29 9.67
CA ALA A 330 -26.01 4.03 8.97
C ALA A 330 -24.69 4.13 8.20
N GLY A 331 -24.50 5.23 7.45
CA GLY A 331 -23.26 5.47 6.71
C GLY A 331 -22.01 5.65 7.59
N SER A 332 -22.15 6.00 8.87
CA SER A 332 -21.00 6.10 9.77
C SER A 332 -20.30 4.76 10.00
N TYR A 333 -21.02 3.63 9.90
CA TYR A 333 -20.42 2.31 10.07
C TYR A 333 -19.44 1.93 8.95
N ALA A 334 -19.50 2.59 7.79
CA ALA A 334 -18.48 2.45 6.75
C ALA A 334 -17.08 2.92 7.19
N GLN A 335 -16.96 3.67 8.29
CA GLN A 335 -15.66 4.06 8.87
C GLN A 335 -14.84 2.82 9.29
N GLY A 336 -15.48 1.68 9.61
CA GLY A 336 -14.78 0.42 9.87
C GLY A 336 -13.93 -0.06 8.68
N TYR A 337 -14.27 0.33 7.45
CA TYR A 337 -13.46 0.02 6.27
C TYR A 337 -12.15 0.84 6.17
N GLN A 338 -11.93 1.80 7.08
CA GLN A 338 -10.70 2.58 7.13
C GLN A 338 -9.61 1.92 7.99
N HIS A 339 -9.91 0.81 8.66
CA HIS A 339 -8.89 -0.01 9.31
C HIS A 339 -7.91 -0.59 8.28
N ALA A 340 -6.66 -0.82 8.70
CA ALA A 340 -5.63 -1.38 7.82
C ALA A 340 -5.99 -2.79 7.30
N ASN A 341 -6.67 -3.60 8.12
CA ASN A 341 -7.31 -4.84 7.72
C ASN A 341 -8.80 -4.71 7.94
N LEU A 342 -9.63 -5.19 7.01
CA LEU A 342 -11.09 -5.11 7.18
C LEU A 342 -11.59 -6.10 8.24
N VAL A 343 -10.92 -7.24 8.36
CA VAL A 343 -11.29 -8.34 9.27
C VAL A 343 -10.06 -8.83 10.02
N GLN A 344 -10.27 -9.47 11.17
CA GLN A 344 -9.17 -9.93 12.02
C GLN A 344 -8.40 -11.09 11.38
N HIS A 345 -9.08 -12.08 10.81
CA HIS A 345 -8.48 -13.27 10.24
C HIS A 345 -8.52 -13.23 8.72
N ASN A 346 -7.36 -13.43 8.08
CA ASN A 346 -7.23 -13.38 6.64
C ASN A 346 -6.32 -14.50 6.14
N ILE A 347 -6.62 -15.03 4.97
CA ILE A 347 -5.79 -15.97 4.22
C ILE A 347 -5.58 -15.39 2.83
N MET A 348 -4.36 -15.44 2.31
CA MET A 348 -4.06 -15.01 0.95
C MET A 348 -3.33 -16.09 0.19
N PHE A 349 -3.73 -16.26 -1.07
CA PHE A 349 -3.05 -17.05 -2.07
C PHE A 349 -2.67 -16.12 -3.23
N HIS A 350 -1.40 -16.11 -3.59
CA HIS A 350 -0.89 -15.46 -4.78
C HIS A 350 -0.22 -16.50 -5.66
N TRP A 351 -0.43 -16.36 -6.96
CA TRP A 351 0.26 -17.12 -7.97
C TRP A 351 0.66 -16.21 -9.13
N SER A 352 1.91 -16.34 -9.58
CA SER A 352 2.36 -15.78 -10.84
C SER A 352 3.12 -16.81 -11.67
N LEU A 353 3.21 -16.56 -12.98
CA LEU A 353 4.01 -17.35 -13.90
C LEU A 353 4.88 -16.44 -14.75
N ASP A 354 6.18 -16.49 -14.54
CA ASP A 354 7.19 -15.84 -15.37
C ASP A 354 7.85 -16.89 -16.29
N SER A 355 7.22 -17.15 -17.43
CA SER A 355 7.61 -18.26 -18.32
C SER A 355 8.56 -17.79 -19.40
N THR A 356 9.79 -18.29 -19.42
CA THR A 356 10.77 -18.01 -20.48
C THR A 356 10.56 -18.81 -21.78
N HIS A 357 9.41 -19.48 -21.94
CA HIS A 357 9.16 -20.41 -23.03
C HIS A 357 7.82 -20.16 -23.74
N GLY A 358 7.87 -20.16 -25.07
CA GLY A 358 6.67 -20.16 -25.93
C GLY A 358 6.01 -18.79 -26.05
N TRP A 359 4.69 -18.77 -26.22
CA TRP A 359 3.92 -17.53 -26.41
C TRP A 359 3.71 -16.72 -25.12
N LEU A 360 4.20 -17.24 -23.98
CA LEU A 360 4.12 -16.60 -22.66
C LEU A 360 5.41 -15.86 -22.28
N GLU A 361 6.42 -15.83 -23.15
CA GLU A 361 7.72 -15.20 -22.87
C GLU A 361 7.60 -13.75 -22.41
N ASP A 362 6.70 -13.00 -23.04
CA ASP A 362 6.46 -11.59 -22.71
C ASP A 362 5.19 -11.38 -21.87
N ILE A 363 4.57 -12.46 -21.36
CA ILE A 363 3.28 -12.41 -20.67
C ILE A 363 3.38 -13.03 -19.27
N THR A 364 3.16 -12.22 -18.24
CA THR A 364 3.11 -12.67 -16.85
C THR A 364 1.66 -12.65 -16.34
N PRO A 365 0.95 -13.79 -16.35
CA PRO A 365 -0.33 -13.89 -15.64
C PRO A 365 -0.09 -13.97 -14.13
N THR A 366 -0.88 -13.22 -13.37
CA THR A 366 -0.86 -13.22 -11.90
C THR A 366 -2.27 -13.31 -11.35
N PHE A 367 -2.47 -14.08 -10.29
CA PHE A 367 -3.76 -14.26 -9.63
C PHE A 367 -3.61 -14.21 -8.11
N ASP A 368 -4.35 -13.29 -7.50
CA ASP A 368 -4.44 -13.15 -6.04
C ASP A 368 -5.85 -13.49 -5.57
N VAL A 369 -5.95 -14.20 -4.46
CA VAL A 369 -7.19 -14.34 -3.70
C VAL A 369 -6.89 -14.11 -2.23
N MET A 370 -7.57 -13.14 -1.65
CA MET A 370 -7.66 -12.95 -0.20
C MET A 370 -9.03 -13.41 0.28
N LEU A 371 -9.05 -14.28 1.27
CA LEU A 371 -10.23 -14.83 1.91
C LEU A 371 -10.29 -14.39 3.36
N SER A 372 -11.48 -14.04 3.82
CA SER A 372 -11.81 -13.85 5.22
C SER A 372 -12.46 -15.14 5.74
N PRO A 373 -11.73 -16.05 6.39
CA PRO A 373 -12.31 -17.28 6.94
C PRO A 373 -13.39 -17.02 8.01
N GLN A 374 -13.36 -15.85 8.67
CA GLN A 374 -14.29 -15.54 9.77
C GLN A 374 -15.71 -15.23 9.31
N ASP A 375 -15.90 -14.63 8.13
CA ASP A 375 -17.21 -14.22 7.61
C ASP A 375 -17.49 -14.76 6.19
N GLY A 376 -16.48 -15.31 5.51
CA GLY A 376 -16.60 -15.84 4.14
C GLY A 376 -16.51 -14.79 3.05
N GLY A 377 -16.05 -13.57 3.38
CA GLY A 377 -15.72 -12.53 2.41
C GLY A 377 -14.47 -12.84 1.59
N PHE A 378 -14.35 -12.23 0.41
CA PHE A 378 -13.16 -12.38 -0.42
C PHE A 378 -12.86 -11.15 -1.31
N ILE A 379 -11.60 -11.04 -1.71
CA ILE A 379 -11.13 -10.25 -2.85
C ILE A 379 -10.37 -11.20 -3.78
N ALA A 380 -10.72 -11.22 -5.05
CA ALA A 380 -9.99 -11.94 -6.09
C ALA A 380 -9.50 -10.95 -7.15
N THR A 381 -8.23 -11.03 -7.54
CA THR A 381 -7.67 -10.15 -8.56
C THR A 381 -6.89 -10.96 -9.58
N GLN A 382 -7.20 -10.77 -10.86
CA GLN A 382 -6.44 -11.31 -11.98
C GLN A 382 -5.68 -10.16 -12.64
N TRP A 383 -4.38 -10.35 -12.85
CA TRP A 383 -3.56 -9.50 -13.71
C TRP A 383 -3.06 -10.26 -14.93
N LEU A 384 -2.89 -9.52 -16.00
CA LEU A 384 -2.15 -9.95 -17.19
C LEU A 384 -1.20 -8.82 -17.57
N ASN A 385 0.09 -9.05 -17.37
CA ASN A 385 1.14 -8.11 -17.76
C ASN A 385 1.74 -8.56 -19.09
N TYR A 386 1.91 -7.62 -20.02
CA TYR A 386 2.58 -7.82 -21.28
C TYR A 386 3.73 -6.82 -21.44
N GLN A 387 4.96 -7.34 -21.50
CA GLN A 387 6.15 -6.54 -21.73
C GLN A 387 6.28 -6.25 -23.23
N ALA A 388 5.83 -5.07 -23.65
CA ALA A 388 5.79 -4.72 -25.07
C ALA A 388 7.17 -4.33 -25.62
N LEU A 389 8.03 -3.81 -24.76
CA LEU A 389 9.41 -3.42 -25.08
C LEU A 389 10.26 -3.47 -23.81
N ASP A 390 11.45 -4.03 -23.92
CA ASP A 390 12.56 -3.79 -22.99
C ASP A 390 13.88 -3.84 -23.77
N ASN A 391 14.69 -2.80 -23.60
CA ASN A 391 16.02 -2.72 -24.21
C ASN A 391 17.13 -2.48 -23.17
N GLY A 392 16.82 -2.64 -21.87
CA GLY A 392 17.73 -2.40 -20.75
C GLY A 392 17.89 -0.93 -20.34
N HIS A 393 17.49 0.02 -21.19
CA HIS A 393 17.47 1.46 -20.89
C HIS A 393 16.07 2.04 -20.80
N SER A 394 15.11 1.42 -21.48
CA SER A 394 13.71 1.81 -21.44
C SER A 394 12.82 0.58 -21.55
N SER A 395 11.70 0.61 -20.83
CA SER A 395 10.67 -0.42 -20.92
C SER A 395 9.28 0.17 -21.18
N LEU A 396 8.40 -0.64 -21.74
CA LEU A 396 6.99 -0.35 -21.92
C LEU A 396 6.16 -1.59 -21.59
N ASP A 397 5.28 -1.46 -20.60
CA ASP A 397 4.42 -2.54 -20.13
C ASP A 397 2.95 -2.18 -20.30
N LEU A 398 2.15 -3.18 -20.70
CA LEU A 398 0.69 -3.13 -20.72
C LEU A 398 0.16 -4.09 -19.66
N GLU A 399 -0.67 -3.58 -18.76
CA GLU A 399 -1.25 -4.37 -17.67
C GLU A 399 -2.78 -4.30 -17.73
N LEU A 400 -3.43 -5.46 -17.71
CA LEU A 400 -4.86 -5.59 -17.48
C LEU A 400 -5.08 -6.17 -16.09
N ALA A 401 -5.80 -5.46 -15.23
CA ALA A 401 -6.19 -5.93 -13.90
C ALA A 401 -7.71 -6.01 -13.78
N ALA A 402 -8.22 -7.09 -13.19
CA ALA A 402 -9.63 -7.25 -12.87
C ALA A 402 -9.78 -7.72 -11.42
N ARG A 403 -10.37 -6.88 -10.56
CA ARG A 403 -10.60 -7.15 -9.14
C ARG A 403 -12.08 -7.35 -8.87
N PHE A 404 -12.41 -8.36 -8.08
CA PHE A 404 -13.76 -8.70 -7.66
C PHE A 404 -13.81 -8.80 -6.13
N LEU A 405 -14.82 -8.19 -5.52
CA LEU A 405 -15.06 -8.22 -4.08
C LEU A 405 -16.40 -8.91 -3.82
N GLY A 406 -16.47 -9.79 -2.84
CA GLY A 406 -17.68 -10.58 -2.60
C GLY A 406 -17.63 -11.44 -1.35
N GLY A 407 -18.52 -12.43 -1.29
CA GLY A 407 -18.64 -13.35 -0.17
C GLY A 407 -20.08 -13.66 0.19
N LYS A 408 -20.31 -14.07 1.44
CA LYS A 408 -21.66 -14.12 2.01
C LYS A 408 -22.23 -12.72 2.10
N SER A 409 -23.56 -12.57 2.01
CA SER A 409 -24.21 -11.25 1.99
C SER A 409 -23.97 -10.42 3.26
N ASP A 410 -23.63 -11.08 4.37
CA ASP A 410 -23.35 -10.51 5.68
C ASP A 410 -21.83 -10.36 5.95
N SER A 411 -20.96 -10.59 4.95
CA SER A 411 -19.52 -10.42 5.11
C SER A 411 -19.07 -8.98 4.84
N ALA A 412 -17.98 -8.54 5.46
CA ALA A 412 -17.44 -7.19 5.27
C ALA A 412 -17.14 -6.88 3.78
N TYR A 413 -16.44 -7.80 3.11
CA TYR A 413 -16.08 -7.64 1.69
C TYR A 413 -17.26 -7.61 0.72
N ALA A 414 -18.39 -8.27 1.05
CA ALA A 414 -19.57 -8.27 0.20
C ALA A 414 -20.36 -6.95 0.28
N ASN A 415 -20.15 -6.20 1.38
CA ASN A 415 -20.80 -4.92 1.68
C ASN A 415 -19.89 -3.71 1.43
N LEU A 416 -18.72 -3.92 0.81
CA LEU A 416 -17.90 -2.81 0.32
C LEU A 416 -18.67 -2.05 -0.78
N PRO A 417 -18.49 -0.71 -0.88
CA PRO A 417 -19.20 0.09 -1.87
C PRO A 417 -18.93 -0.34 -3.31
N ASP A 418 -17.73 -0.81 -3.60
CA ASP A 418 -17.32 -1.23 -4.94
C ASP A 418 -17.39 -2.75 -5.08
N SER A 419 -18.01 -3.21 -6.18
CA SER A 419 -18.24 -4.62 -6.44
C SER A 419 -17.12 -5.28 -7.24
N HIS A 420 -16.66 -4.58 -8.27
CA HIS A 420 -15.58 -5.00 -9.13
C HIS A 420 -14.96 -3.79 -9.82
N MET A 421 -13.70 -3.95 -10.22
CA MET A 421 -12.89 -2.94 -10.87
C MET A 421 -12.12 -3.58 -12.02
N ILE A 422 -12.07 -2.91 -13.17
CA ILE A 422 -11.26 -3.31 -14.32
C ILE A 422 -10.35 -2.14 -14.67
N LEU A 423 -9.05 -2.40 -14.77
CA LEU A 423 -8.04 -1.39 -15.06
C LEU A 423 -7.17 -1.82 -16.23
N ILE A 424 -6.85 -0.86 -17.09
CA ILE A 424 -5.86 -1.00 -18.14
C ILE A 424 -4.78 0.04 -17.88
N ASN A 425 -3.58 -0.44 -17.61
CA ASN A 425 -2.42 0.37 -17.31
C ASN A 425 -1.44 0.32 -18.48
N ILE A 426 -0.86 1.47 -18.80
CA ILE A 426 0.30 1.60 -19.68
C ILE A 426 1.41 2.22 -18.83
N LYS A 427 2.52 1.51 -18.67
CA LYS A 427 3.65 1.92 -17.82
C LYS A 427 4.91 2.03 -18.67
N GLY A 428 5.73 3.05 -18.44
CA GLY A 428 7.00 3.18 -19.14
C GLY A 428 8.09 3.75 -18.25
N ARG A 429 9.33 3.32 -18.50
CA ARG A 429 10.54 3.70 -17.77
C ARG A 429 11.63 4.15 -18.73
N PHE A 430 12.45 5.13 -18.33
CA PHE A 430 13.58 5.67 -19.12
C PHE A 430 14.76 6.11 -18.26
#